data_AF-A0A7I8C1P0-F1
#
_entry.id   AF-A0A7I8C1P0-F1
#
_cell.length_a   1.000
_cell.length_b   1.000
_cell.length_c   1.000
_cell.angle_alpha   90.00
_cell.angle_beta   90.00
_cell.angle_gamma   90.00
#
_symmetry.space_group_name_H-M   'P 1'
#
loop_
_entity.id
_entity.type
_entity.pdbx_description
1 polymer ?
#
loop_
_entity_poly.entity_id
_entity_poly.type
_entity_poly.pdbx_seq_one_letter_code
_entity_poly.pdbx_strand_id
1 'polypeptide(L)'
;MTTAQSIILLFEDTEANARQIEQFLDPKLSNKFKLAIFATDKPVTEASFVQRLKDELGRYGDISLIVSDMDLSKTQGYKGLTDAIITRVAHDLGIPTAYYSTALAAQEGHRQDQAGDGRILLGAAEYPLIAHRISVLAEGFAEIKQKIVEILKMPPAQRPQSAAEFVAELIGRKETFQRVGLYVSGDQRIGAEILSSPKDRGASRQAMIFGTWIFDSLMRYPGVFVNRTAAASYLNINPEQFSSHEIFSLWTDALYSGPFADQESPLFWRDKLDRMLSSAGADDGREYVIGKEIFAEPCYCSVDPTVEAGYFCMVTEKPVSYENSVGNVSWFPPGADLARISVPKYEELAPWLSA
;
A
#
# COMPACT_ATOMS: atom_id res chain seq x y z
N MET A 1 -5.65 31.60 -11.64
CA MET A 1 -6.61 31.07 -10.64
C MET A 1 -5.85 30.03 -9.83
N THR A 2 -5.57 30.29 -8.57
CA THR A 2 -5.00 29.30 -7.65
C THR A 2 -6.06 28.24 -7.38
N THR A 3 -5.85 27.02 -7.87
CA THR A 3 -6.67 25.86 -7.49
C THR A 3 -6.59 25.69 -5.98
N ALA A 4 -7.74 25.53 -5.31
CA ALA A 4 -7.77 25.27 -3.88
C ALA A 4 -6.99 23.98 -3.58
N GLN A 5 -6.11 24.02 -2.58
CA GLN A 5 -5.32 22.87 -2.14
C GLN A 5 -6.19 21.90 -1.33
N SER A 6 -6.03 20.60 -1.57
CA SER A 6 -6.64 19.55 -0.74
C SER A 6 -5.88 19.40 0.58
N ILE A 7 -6.58 18.95 1.62
CA ILE A 7 -6.05 18.83 2.98
C ILE A 7 -5.56 17.41 3.25
N ILE A 8 -4.33 17.30 3.74
CA ILE A 8 -3.90 16.14 4.53
C ILE A 8 -4.12 16.50 6.00
N LEU A 9 -5.03 15.80 6.67
CA LEU A 9 -5.40 16.09 8.05
C LEU A 9 -4.71 15.11 9.01
N LEU A 10 -3.83 15.62 9.85
CA LEU A 10 -3.06 14.85 10.83
C LEU A 10 -3.72 14.91 12.21
N PHE A 11 -4.09 13.75 12.75
CA PHE A 11 -4.44 13.56 14.15
C PHE A 11 -3.20 13.12 14.91
N GLU A 12 -2.62 14.05 15.66
CA GLU A 12 -1.44 13.83 16.49
C GLU A 12 -1.62 14.65 17.77
N ASP A 13 -1.61 13.99 18.91
CA ASP A 13 -1.95 14.60 20.19
C ASP A 13 -0.73 15.22 20.92
N THR A 14 0.46 14.97 20.38
CA THR A 14 1.73 15.45 20.90
C THR A 14 2.35 16.45 19.92
N GLU A 15 2.32 17.73 20.30
CA GLU A 15 2.76 18.86 19.44
C GLU A 15 4.18 18.67 18.87
N ALA A 16 5.10 18.11 19.66
CA ALA A 16 6.46 17.83 19.22
C ALA A 16 6.50 16.86 18.03
N ASN A 17 5.69 15.80 18.07
CA ASN A 17 5.59 14.81 17.01
C ASN A 17 4.95 15.42 15.75
N ALA A 18 3.87 16.19 15.93
CA ALA A 18 3.19 16.86 14.83
C ALA A 18 4.14 17.78 14.05
N ARG A 19 4.95 18.56 14.77
CA ARG A 19 5.97 19.44 14.19
C ARG A 19 7.07 18.67 13.47
N GLN A 20 7.49 17.50 13.98
CA GLN A 20 8.47 16.66 13.30
C GLN A 20 7.92 16.14 11.97
N ILE A 21 6.69 15.60 11.97
CA ILE A 21 6.03 15.14 10.74
C ILE A 21 5.88 16.29 9.75
N GLU A 22 5.40 17.45 10.20
CA GLU A 22 5.27 18.66 9.37
C GLU A 22 6.60 19.06 8.74
N GLN A 23 7.68 19.12 9.53
CA GLN A 23 9.01 19.50 9.05
C GLN A 23 9.52 18.59 7.93
N PHE A 24 9.28 17.27 8.01
CA PHE A 24 9.72 16.33 6.98
C PHE A 24 8.74 16.21 5.81
N LEU A 25 7.46 16.48 6.04
CA LEU A 25 6.41 16.34 5.03
C LEU A 25 6.33 17.56 4.12
N ASP A 26 6.40 18.77 4.66
CA ASP A 26 6.20 20.01 3.90
C ASP A 26 7.10 20.12 2.65
N PRO A 27 8.42 19.79 2.71
CA PRO A 27 9.28 19.82 1.53
C PRO A 27 8.94 18.77 0.46
N LYS A 28 8.20 17.72 0.82
CA LYS A 28 7.79 16.62 -0.07
C LYS A 28 6.39 16.83 -0.65
N LEU A 29 5.58 17.74 -0.09
CA LEU A 29 4.24 18.00 -0.60
C LEU A 29 4.28 18.76 -1.91
N SER A 30 3.52 18.29 -2.90
CA SER A 30 3.25 19.11 -4.07
C SER A 30 2.36 20.29 -3.70
N ASN A 31 2.35 21.31 -4.56
CA ASN A 31 1.48 22.48 -4.41
C ASN A 31 -0.04 22.16 -4.41
N LYS A 32 -0.44 20.90 -4.66
CA LYS A 32 -1.83 20.45 -4.59
C LYS A 32 -2.31 20.23 -3.16
N PHE A 33 -1.39 19.99 -2.22
CA PHE A 33 -1.71 19.61 -0.86
C PHE A 33 -1.25 20.66 0.15
N LYS A 34 -1.91 20.65 1.30
CA LYS A 34 -1.42 21.29 2.51
C LYS A 34 -1.68 20.39 3.71
N LEU A 35 -0.75 20.39 4.66
CA LEU A 35 -0.95 19.74 5.94
C LEU A 35 -1.83 20.62 6.84
N ALA A 36 -2.77 20.00 7.55
CA ALA A 36 -3.47 20.60 8.67
C ALA A 36 -3.37 19.65 9.87
N ILE A 37 -3.08 20.19 11.05
CA ILE A 37 -3.11 19.42 12.29
C ILE A 37 -4.53 19.53 12.87
N PHE A 38 -5.10 18.39 13.25
CA PHE A 38 -6.40 18.36 13.87
C PHE A 38 -6.35 19.03 15.24
N ALA A 39 -7.11 20.09 15.38
CA ALA A 39 -7.42 20.72 16.66
C ALA A 39 -8.94 20.85 16.81
N THR A 40 -9.41 21.02 18.05
CA THR A 40 -10.80 21.38 18.33
C THR A 40 -10.85 22.48 19.36
N ASP A 41 -11.55 23.55 19.03
CA ASP A 41 -11.82 24.65 19.97
C ASP A 41 -13.26 24.61 20.49
N LYS A 42 -14.06 23.64 20.02
CA LYS A 42 -15.47 23.54 20.41
C LYS A 42 -15.64 22.88 21.77
N PRO A 43 -16.53 23.42 22.63
CA PRO A 43 -16.89 22.77 23.87
C PRO A 43 -17.57 21.43 23.60
N VAL A 44 -17.45 20.51 24.55
CA VAL A 44 -18.13 19.21 24.50
C VAL A 44 -19.64 19.43 24.52
N THR A 45 -20.34 18.95 23.49
CA THR A 45 -21.80 19.02 23.37
C THR A 45 -22.46 17.67 23.69
N GLU A 46 -23.79 17.64 23.82
CA GLU A 46 -24.58 16.39 23.98
C GLU A 46 -24.65 15.51 22.72
N ALA A 47 -24.28 16.05 21.55
CA ALA A 47 -24.23 15.28 20.31
C ALA A 47 -23.30 14.07 20.42
N SER A 48 -23.63 13.00 19.68
CA SER A 48 -22.82 11.78 19.70
C SER A 48 -21.37 12.07 19.29
N PHE A 49 -20.44 11.30 19.85
CA PHE A 49 -19.00 11.45 19.57
C PHE A 49 -18.68 11.44 18.07
N VAL A 50 -19.33 10.53 17.34
CA VAL A 50 -19.24 10.39 15.88
C VAL A 50 -19.77 11.63 15.15
N GLN A 51 -20.91 12.17 15.58
CA GLN A 51 -21.49 13.35 14.94
C GLN A 51 -20.60 14.59 15.14
N ARG A 52 -20.08 14.78 16.36
CA ARG A 52 -19.13 15.87 16.66
C ARG A 52 -17.91 15.80 15.75
N LEU A 53 -17.33 14.61 15.58
CA LEU A 53 -16.17 14.44 14.70
C LEU A 53 -16.52 14.71 13.23
N LYS A 54 -17.68 14.26 12.73
CA LYS A 54 -18.16 14.59 11.37
C LYS A 54 -18.27 16.09 11.14
N ASP A 55 -18.85 16.80 12.10
CA ASP A 55 -19.03 18.25 12.00
C ASP A 55 -17.69 19.00 12.06
N GLU A 56 -16.73 18.52 12.87
CA GLU A 56 -15.36 19.06 12.89
C GLU A 56 -14.63 18.83 11.56
N LEU A 57 -14.70 17.63 10.99
CA LEU A 57 -14.06 17.34 9.71
C LEU A 57 -14.58 18.23 8.59
N GLY A 58 -15.88 18.56 8.59
CA GLY A 58 -16.48 19.47 7.61
C GLY A 58 -15.86 20.86 7.57
N ARG A 59 -15.17 21.31 8.63
CA ARG A 59 -14.54 22.64 8.69
C ARG A 59 -13.25 22.76 7.87
N TYR A 60 -12.60 21.64 7.57
CA TYR A 60 -11.32 21.62 6.85
C TYR A 60 -11.51 21.68 5.33
N GLY A 61 -12.73 21.48 4.81
CA GLY A 61 -13.01 21.53 3.37
C GLY A 61 -12.68 20.19 2.67
N ASP A 62 -11.98 20.23 1.53
CA ASP A 62 -11.64 19.04 0.75
C ASP A 62 -10.47 18.28 1.37
N ILE A 63 -10.78 17.34 2.27
CA ILE A 63 -9.80 16.44 2.86
C ILE A 63 -9.48 15.30 1.88
N SER A 64 -8.22 15.19 1.48
CA SER A 64 -7.74 14.13 0.58
C SER A 64 -7.24 12.90 1.32
N LEU A 65 -6.75 13.05 2.55
CA LEU A 65 -6.21 11.97 3.38
C LEU A 65 -6.29 12.36 4.86
N ILE A 66 -6.70 11.43 5.71
CA ILE A 66 -6.57 11.55 7.16
C ILE A 66 -5.44 10.62 7.63
N VAL A 67 -4.55 11.13 8.47
CA VAL A 67 -3.48 10.36 9.10
C VAL A 67 -3.64 10.45 10.60
N SER A 68 -3.58 9.32 11.31
CA SER A 68 -3.76 9.26 12.76
C SER A 68 -2.58 8.59 13.46
N ASP A 69 -2.15 9.15 14.60
CA ASP A 69 -1.49 8.34 15.62
C ASP A 69 -2.50 7.32 16.17
N MET A 70 -2.02 6.14 16.53
CA MET A 70 -2.81 5.09 17.13
C MET A 70 -3.21 5.44 18.58
N ASP A 71 -2.35 6.17 19.30
CA ASP A 71 -2.67 6.72 20.63
C ASP A 71 -3.02 8.20 20.52
N LEU A 72 -4.28 8.53 20.76
CA LEU A 72 -4.82 9.89 20.71
C LEU A 72 -5.40 10.32 22.06
N SER A 73 -4.95 9.68 23.14
CA SER A 73 -5.50 9.83 24.49
C SER A 73 -5.44 11.25 25.04
N LYS A 74 -4.54 12.11 24.53
CA LYS A 74 -4.39 13.52 24.95
C LYS A 74 -5.20 14.50 24.10
N THR A 75 -5.97 14.03 23.11
CA THR A 75 -6.78 14.91 22.26
C THR A 75 -7.83 15.66 23.08
N GLN A 76 -7.69 16.98 23.19
CA GLN A 76 -8.63 17.82 23.94
C GLN A 76 -10.06 17.69 23.39
N GLY A 77 -11.08 17.66 24.27
CA GLY A 77 -12.49 17.55 23.87
C GLY A 77 -12.96 16.16 23.38
N TYR A 78 -12.03 15.22 23.22
CA TYR A 78 -12.29 13.86 22.70
C TYR A 78 -11.63 12.77 23.57
N LYS A 79 -12.05 12.67 24.83
CA LYS A 79 -11.62 11.57 25.71
C LYS A 79 -12.01 10.21 25.09
N GLY A 80 -11.02 9.35 24.86
CA GLY A 80 -11.22 8.03 24.24
C GLY A 80 -11.27 8.04 22.71
N LEU A 81 -10.76 9.10 22.06
CA LEU A 81 -10.51 9.07 20.62
C LEU A 81 -9.50 7.97 20.29
N THR A 82 -9.81 7.20 19.26
CA THR A 82 -8.91 6.17 18.72
C THR A 82 -8.95 6.24 17.20
N ASP A 83 -7.91 5.71 16.57
CA ASP A 83 -7.86 5.53 15.12
C ASP A 83 -9.11 4.81 14.57
N ALA A 84 -9.61 3.79 15.28
CA ALA A 84 -10.80 3.05 14.86
C ALA A 84 -12.05 3.94 14.72
N ILE A 85 -12.20 4.94 15.59
CA ILE A 85 -13.31 5.90 15.50
C ILE A 85 -13.09 6.85 14.33
N ILE A 86 -11.87 7.35 14.14
CA ILE A 86 -11.51 8.23 13.02
C ILE A 86 -11.78 7.52 11.69
N THR A 87 -11.26 6.30 11.55
CA THR A 87 -11.46 5.45 10.37
C THR A 87 -12.93 5.22 10.06
N ARG A 88 -13.76 4.92 11.08
CA ARG A 88 -15.20 4.78 10.88
C ARG A 88 -15.85 6.07 10.34
N VAL A 89 -15.49 7.22 10.90
CA VAL A 89 -16.06 8.50 10.47
C VAL A 89 -15.57 8.90 9.07
N ALA A 90 -14.29 8.73 8.80
CA ALA A 90 -13.69 8.99 7.51
C ALA A 90 -14.30 8.09 6.42
N HIS A 91 -14.53 6.81 6.72
CA HIS A 91 -15.21 5.88 5.82
C HIS A 91 -16.62 6.33 5.43
N ASP A 92 -17.41 6.82 6.41
CA ASP A 92 -18.73 7.38 6.14
C ASP A 92 -18.68 8.61 5.21
N LEU A 93 -17.59 9.39 5.29
CA LEU A 93 -17.35 10.58 4.46
C LEU A 93 -16.63 10.25 3.13
N GLY A 94 -16.18 9.00 2.93
CA GLY A 94 -15.40 8.60 1.76
C GLY A 94 -14.00 9.23 1.72
N ILE A 95 -13.40 9.46 2.89
CA ILE A 95 -12.05 10.01 3.03
C ILE A 95 -11.10 8.86 3.38
N PRO A 96 -9.99 8.67 2.63
CA PRO A 96 -9.02 7.63 2.96
C PRO A 96 -8.28 7.92 4.26
N THR A 97 -7.92 6.85 4.97
CA THR A 97 -7.19 6.89 6.23
C THR A 97 -5.92 6.06 6.17
N ALA A 98 -4.91 6.55 6.89
CA ALA A 98 -3.72 5.80 7.25
C ALA A 98 -3.39 6.08 8.72
N TYR A 99 -2.63 5.21 9.36
CA TYR A 99 -2.22 5.40 10.73
C TYR A 99 -0.77 5.00 10.95
N TYR A 100 -0.13 5.58 11.94
CA TYR A 100 1.16 5.15 12.43
C TYR A 100 1.06 4.86 13.92
N SER A 101 2.07 4.18 14.46
CA SER A 101 2.15 3.95 15.89
C SER A 101 3.60 3.88 16.30
N THR A 102 3.97 4.68 17.29
CA THR A 102 5.29 4.59 17.93
C THR A 102 5.43 3.30 18.75
N ALA A 103 4.32 2.72 19.22
CA ALA A 103 4.31 1.47 20.00
C ALA A 103 4.44 0.21 19.13
N LEU A 104 4.09 0.28 17.84
CA LEU A 104 4.18 -0.85 16.90
C LEU A 104 5.59 -1.03 16.29
N ALA A 105 6.61 -0.32 16.78
CA ALA A 105 8.01 -0.49 16.36
C ALA A 105 8.60 -1.87 16.72
N ALA A 106 7.92 -2.64 17.58
CA ALA A 106 8.31 -3.99 17.98
C ALA A 106 7.65 -5.06 17.09
N GLN A 107 8.16 -6.30 17.14
CA GLN A 107 7.63 -7.48 16.42
C GLN A 107 6.11 -7.69 16.58
N GLU A 108 5.47 -7.12 17.63
CA GLU A 108 4.01 -7.07 17.78
C GLU A 108 3.28 -6.37 16.62
N GLY A 109 3.88 -5.39 15.93
CA GLY A 109 3.25 -4.64 14.83
C GLY A 109 2.86 -5.52 13.64
N HIS A 110 3.73 -6.49 13.30
CA HIS A 110 3.43 -7.47 12.26
C HIS A 110 2.32 -8.46 12.65
N ARG A 111 1.99 -8.57 13.95
CA ARG A 111 0.92 -9.48 14.44
C ARG A 111 -0.48 -8.92 14.23
N GLN A 112 -0.62 -7.59 14.16
CA GLN A 112 -1.92 -6.91 14.07
C GLN A 112 -2.25 -6.36 12.67
N ASP A 113 -1.25 -6.30 11.78
CA ASP A 113 -1.39 -5.77 10.44
C ASP A 113 -1.64 -6.90 9.43
N GLN A 114 -2.89 -7.38 9.40
CA GLN A 114 -3.35 -8.39 8.45
C GLN A 114 -3.84 -7.73 7.14
N ALA A 115 -3.65 -8.42 6.01
CA ALA A 115 -4.16 -7.97 4.72
C ALA A 115 -5.67 -7.73 4.77
N GLY A 116 -6.16 -6.67 4.15
CA GLY A 116 -7.58 -6.54 3.84
C GLY A 116 -8.43 -6.01 5.00
N ASP A 117 -7.82 -5.69 6.14
CA ASP A 117 -8.48 -4.96 7.23
C ASP A 117 -8.98 -3.57 6.79
N GLY A 118 -8.52 -3.08 5.62
CA GLY A 118 -8.92 -1.80 5.06
C GLY A 118 -8.30 -0.62 5.79
N ARG A 119 -7.14 -0.84 6.44
CA ARG A 119 -6.37 0.17 7.15
C ARG A 119 -4.95 0.19 6.61
N ILE A 120 -4.38 1.37 6.41
CA ILE A 120 -3.01 1.52 5.92
C ILE A 120 -2.10 1.85 7.09
N LEU A 121 -1.20 0.93 7.44
CA LEU A 121 -0.17 1.17 8.45
C LEU A 121 1.07 1.83 7.81
N LEU A 122 1.44 3.01 8.31
CA LEU A 122 2.62 3.75 7.86
C LEU A 122 3.93 3.30 8.53
N GLY A 123 3.85 2.42 9.54
CA GLY A 123 5.00 1.96 10.32
C GLY A 123 5.22 2.79 11.60
N ALA A 124 6.42 2.70 12.17
CA ALA A 124 6.74 3.24 13.49
C ALA A 124 8.04 4.06 13.51
N ALA A 125 8.12 4.99 14.48
CA ALA A 125 9.31 5.65 15.04
C ALA A 125 10.28 6.43 14.11
N GLU A 126 10.09 6.43 12.80
CA GLU A 126 10.90 7.20 11.84
C GLU A 126 10.06 8.27 11.13
N TYR A 127 9.96 9.46 11.72
CA TYR A 127 9.19 10.57 11.14
C TYR A 127 9.53 10.92 9.68
N PRO A 128 10.80 10.87 9.22
CA PRO A 128 11.12 11.06 7.81
C PRO A 128 10.43 10.03 6.90
N LEU A 129 10.43 8.76 7.30
CA LEU A 129 9.78 7.68 6.55
C LEU A 129 8.26 7.80 6.58
N ILE A 130 7.68 8.12 7.75
CA ILE A 130 6.24 8.38 7.90
C ILE A 130 5.83 9.52 6.98
N ALA A 131 6.52 10.66 7.03
CA ALA A 131 6.26 11.81 6.18
C ALA A 131 6.36 11.45 4.68
N HIS A 132 7.39 10.72 4.29
CA HIS A 132 7.51 10.23 2.92
C HIS A 132 6.31 9.39 2.49
N ARG A 133 5.91 8.40 3.29
CA ARG A 133 4.74 7.55 2.99
C ARG A 133 3.43 8.34 2.94
N ILE A 134 3.25 9.35 3.80
CA ILE A 134 2.08 10.25 3.75
C ILE A 134 2.01 10.97 2.39
N SER A 135 3.15 11.48 1.89
CA SER A 135 3.19 12.16 0.59
C SER A 135 2.83 11.23 -0.57
N VAL A 136 3.36 9.99 -0.57
CA VAL A 136 3.05 8.96 -1.58
C VAL A 136 1.57 8.60 -1.56
N LEU A 137 0.99 8.40 -0.37
CA LEU A 137 -0.44 8.10 -0.23
C LEU A 137 -1.32 9.25 -0.73
N ALA A 138 -1.00 10.49 -0.35
CA ALA A 138 -1.79 11.64 -0.75
C ALA A 138 -1.84 11.79 -2.29
N GLU A 139 -0.68 11.69 -2.97
CA GLU A 139 -0.63 11.73 -4.44
C GLU A 139 -1.33 10.52 -5.06
N GLY A 140 -1.11 9.32 -4.53
CA GLY A 140 -1.73 8.11 -5.07
C GLY A 140 -3.26 8.12 -4.96
N PHE A 141 -3.83 8.53 -3.83
CA PHE A 141 -5.28 8.67 -3.69
C PHE A 141 -5.86 9.75 -4.61
N ALA A 142 -5.15 10.87 -4.80
CA ALA A 142 -5.57 11.90 -5.73
C ALA A 142 -5.54 11.40 -7.18
N GLU A 143 -4.51 10.64 -7.58
CA GLU A 143 -4.42 10.01 -8.91
C GLU A 143 -5.55 9.00 -9.12
N ILE A 144 -5.82 8.13 -8.13
CA ILE A 144 -6.95 7.18 -8.19
C ILE A 144 -8.27 7.94 -8.38
N LYS A 145 -8.53 8.98 -7.57
CA LYS A 145 -9.75 9.79 -7.68
C LYS A 145 -9.89 10.40 -9.06
N GLN A 146 -8.80 10.93 -9.63
CA GLN A 146 -8.79 11.48 -10.98
C GLN A 146 -9.11 10.40 -12.03
N LYS A 147 -8.44 9.24 -11.98
CA LYS A 147 -8.67 8.14 -12.92
C LYS A 147 -10.10 7.60 -12.85
N ILE A 148 -10.68 7.51 -11.65
CA ILE A 148 -12.08 7.14 -11.50
C ILE A 148 -12.99 8.14 -12.23
N VAL A 149 -12.76 9.44 -12.04
CA VAL A 149 -13.52 10.49 -12.75
C VAL A 149 -13.38 10.36 -14.27
N GLU A 150 -12.17 10.06 -14.76
CA GLU A 150 -11.91 9.84 -16.19
C GLU A 150 -12.65 8.60 -16.73
N ILE A 151 -12.60 7.47 -16.01
CA ILE A 151 -13.32 6.24 -16.37
C ILE A 151 -14.84 6.48 -16.38
N LEU A 152 -15.37 7.21 -15.39
CA LEU A 152 -16.80 7.53 -15.32
C LEU A 152 -17.28 8.45 -16.46
N LYS A 153 -16.37 9.21 -17.09
CA LYS A 153 -16.67 10.01 -18.30
C LYS A 153 -16.62 9.19 -19.58
N MET A 154 -16.00 8.00 -19.59
CA MET A 154 -15.94 7.16 -20.78
C MET A 154 -17.34 6.69 -21.22
N PRO A 155 -17.56 6.43 -22.53
CA PRO A 155 -18.77 5.77 -23.00
C PRO A 155 -18.97 4.40 -22.32
N PRO A 156 -20.20 4.00 -21.95
CA PRO A 156 -20.44 2.75 -21.22
C PRO A 156 -19.82 1.49 -21.86
N ALA A 157 -19.78 1.42 -23.19
CA ALA A 157 -19.19 0.30 -23.92
C ALA A 157 -17.65 0.23 -23.83
N GLN A 158 -16.98 1.32 -23.45
CA GLN A 158 -15.52 1.39 -23.30
C GLN A 158 -15.07 1.28 -21.85
N ARG A 159 -16.01 1.35 -20.90
CA ARG A 159 -15.70 1.22 -19.47
C ARG A 159 -15.21 -0.19 -19.16
N PRO A 160 -14.41 -0.37 -18.10
CA PRO A 160 -14.12 -1.68 -17.53
C PRO A 160 -15.43 -2.42 -17.22
N GLN A 161 -15.51 -3.69 -17.66
CA GLN A 161 -16.71 -4.51 -17.52
C GLN A 161 -16.68 -5.40 -16.26
N SER A 162 -15.55 -5.45 -15.57
CA SER A 162 -15.37 -6.21 -14.33
C SER A 162 -14.57 -5.43 -13.31
N ALA A 163 -14.65 -5.86 -12.05
CA ALA A 163 -13.83 -5.39 -10.94
C ALA A 163 -12.33 -5.39 -11.26
N ALA A 164 -11.86 -6.51 -11.81
CA ALA A 164 -10.45 -6.70 -12.10
C ALA A 164 -9.98 -5.79 -13.25
N GLU A 165 -10.79 -5.62 -14.30
CA GLU A 165 -10.52 -4.65 -15.35
C GLU A 165 -10.52 -3.21 -14.81
N PHE A 166 -11.43 -2.89 -13.90
CA PHE A 166 -11.53 -1.54 -13.34
C PHE A 166 -10.28 -1.19 -12.55
N VAL A 167 -9.85 -2.08 -11.66
CA VAL A 167 -8.59 -1.91 -10.93
C VAL A 167 -7.40 -1.86 -11.90
N ALA A 168 -7.32 -2.78 -12.87
CA ALA A 168 -6.23 -2.82 -13.85
C ALA A 168 -6.10 -1.50 -14.63
N GLU A 169 -7.23 -0.87 -14.96
CA GLU A 169 -7.29 0.47 -15.56
C GLU A 169 -6.75 1.54 -14.59
N LEU A 170 -7.14 1.50 -13.31
CA LEU A 170 -6.66 2.46 -12.29
C LEU A 170 -5.14 2.41 -12.10
N ILE A 171 -4.56 1.21 -12.08
CA ILE A 171 -3.11 1.03 -11.97
C ILE A 171 -2.38 1.21 -13.31
N GLY A 172 -3.10 1.56 -14.38
CA GLY A 172 -2.55 1.97 -15.67
C GLY A 172 -2.11 0.83 -16.58
N ARG A 173 -2.60 -0.41 -16.35
CA ARG A 173 -2.20 -1.58 -17.14
C ARG A 173 -3.31 -2.61 -17.29
N LYS A 174 -4.27 -2.31 -18.18
CA LYS A 174 -5.49 -3.11 -18.36
C LYS A 174 -5.23 -4.59 -18.65
N GLU A 175 -4.15 -4.93 -19.36
CA GLU A 175 -3.83 -6.31 -19.71
C GLU A 175 -3.46 -7.20 -18.50
N THR A 176 -3.19 -6.62 -17.33
CA THR A 176 -2.90 -7.38 -16.10
C THR A 176 -4.15 -7.82 -15.33
N PHE A 177 -5.35 -7.54 -15.87
CA PHE A 177 -6.61 -7.78 -15.16
C PHE A 177 -6.80 -9.24 -14.71
N GLN A 178 -6.25 -10.23 -15.42
CA GLN A 178 -6.36 -11.63 -15.02
C GLN A 178 -5.64 -11.90 -13.69
N ARG A 179 -4.44 -11.36 -13.51
CA ARG A 179 -3.69 -11.48 -12.24
C ARG A 179 -4.37 -10.69 -11.13
N VAL A 180 -4.88 -9.49 -11.42
CA VAL A 180 -5.70 -8.70 -10.49
C VAL A 180 -6.95 -9.48 -10.06
N GLY A 181 -7.57 -10.22 -10.98
CA GLY A 181 -8.74 -11.05 -10.72
C GLY A 181 -8.52 -12.11 -9.64
N LEU A 182 -7.30 -12.64 -9.52
CA LEU A 182 -6.95 -13.58 -8.46
C LEU A 182 -7.02 -12.93 -7.07
N TYR A 183 -6.57 -11.68 -6.94
CA TYR A 183 -6.70 -10.92 -5.69
C TYR A 183 -8.17 -10.61 -5.39
N VAL A 184 -8.94 -10.15 -6.37
CA VAL A 184 -10.37 -9.83 -6.21
C VAL A 184 -11.18 -11.06 -5.78
N SER A 185 -10.83 -12.25 -6.29
CA SER A 185 -11.53 -13.49 -5.93
C SER A 185 -11.41 -13.88 -4.45
N GLY A 186 -10.34 -13.44 -3.77
CA GLY A 186 -10.14 -13.65 -2.34
C GLY A 186 -10.86 -12.63 -1.45
N ASP A 187 -11.23 -11.46 -1.99
CA ASP A 187 -11.86 -10.37 -1.22
C ASP A 187 -13.29 -10.10 -1.74
N GLN A 188 -14.24 -10.86 -1.20
CA GLN A 188 -15.66 -10.72 -1.54
C GLN A 188 -16.24 -9.35 -1.16
N ARG A 189 -15.65 -8.64 -0.18
CA ARG A 189 -16.11 -7.30 0.21
C ARG A 189 -15.83 -6.31 -0.90
N ILE A 190 -14.63 -6.36 -1.50
CA ILE A 190 -14.26 -5.51 -2.63
C ILE A 190 -15.08 -5.87 -3.87
N GLY A 191 -15.25 -7.16 -4.15
CA GLY A 191 -16.17 -7.62 -5.20
C GLY A 191 -17.59 -7.06 -5.01
N ALA A 192 -18.10 -7.07 -3.77
CA ALA A 192 -19.43 -6.54 -3.45
C ALA A 192 -19.49 -5.00 -3.53
N GLU A 193 -18.52 -4.25 -3.03
CA GLU A 193 -18.49 -2.77 -3.15
C GLU A 193 -18.38 -2.32 -4.62
N ILE A 194 -17.70 -3.09 -5.47
CA ILE A 194 -17.64 -2.84 -6.92
C ILE A 194 -19.01 -3.04 -7.57
N LEU A 195 -19.67 -4.16 -7.25
CA LEU A 195 -20.98 -4.51 -7.81
C LEU A 195 -22.12 -3.65 -7.25
N SER A 196 -21.98 -3.18 -6.01
CA SER A 196 -23.00 -2.42 -5.28
C SER A 196 -22.80 -0.91 -5.33
N SER A 197 -21.68 -0.42 -5.87
CA SER A 197 -21.41 1.02 -6.00
C SER A 197 -22.57 1.68 -6.74
N PRO A 198 -23.41 2.47 -6.05
CA PRO A 198 -24.45 3.23 -6.72
C PRO A 198 -23.77 4.18 -7.69
N LYS A 199 -24.32 4.34 -8.89
CA LYS A 199 -23.85 5.30 -9.90
C LYS A 199 -23.74 6.75 -9.37
N ASP A 200 -24.28 7.02 -8.17
CA ASP A 200 -24.32 8.30 -7.46
C ASP A 200 -23.38 8.43 -6.24
N ARG A 201 -22.65 7.39 -5.80
CA ARG A 201 -21.64 7.57 -4.74
C ARG A 201 -20.38 8.18 -5.34
N GLY A 202 -20.08 9.42 -4.97
CA GLY A 202 -19.05 10.25 -5.58
C GLY A 202 -17.66 9.60 -5.62
N ALA A 203 -16.87 9.98 -6.63
CA ALA A 203 -15.53 9.45 -6.92
C ALA A 203 -14.60 9.37 -5.69
N SER A 204 -14.77 10.24 -4.68
CA SER A 204 -14.02 10.19 -3.43
C SER A 204 -14.17 8.87 -2.67
N ARG A 205 -15.40 8.35 -2.52
CA ARG A 205 -15.63 7.10 -1.79
C ARG A 205 -15.05 5.90 -2.54
N GLN A 206 -15.20 5.89 -3.85
CA GLN A 206 -14.58 4.85 -4.68
C GLN A 206 -13.05 4.94 -4.58
N ALA A 207 -12.48 6.15 -4.63
CA ALA A 207 -11.05 6.34 -4.50
C ALA A 207 -10.50 5.86 -3.16
N MET A 208 -11.23 6.11 -2.07
CA MET A 208 -10.92 5.54 -0.76
C MET A 208 -10.91 4.01 -0.81
N ILE A 209 -12.00 3.37 -1.25
CA ILE A 209 -12.12 1.90 -1.23
C ILE A 209 -11.05 1.24 -2.12
N PHE A 210 -10.96 1.67 -3.38
CA PHE A 210 -10.01 1.09 -4.33
C PHE A 210 -8.57 1.44 -4.00
N GLY A 211 -8.29 2.68 -3.62
CA GLY A 211 -6.95 3.10 -3.27
C GLY A 211 -6.43 2.36 -2.05
N THR A 212 -7.25 2.22 -1.00
CA THR A 212 -6.88 1.44 0.19
C THR A 212 -6.62 -0.01 -0.16
N TRP A 213 -7.48 -0.65 -0.96
CA TRP A 213 -7.28 -2.04 -1.34
C TRP A 213 -6.08 -2.25 -2.28
N ILE A 214 -5.86 -1.35 -3.25
CA ILE A 214 -4.67 -1.40 -4.12
C ILE A 214 -3.41 -1.32 -3.26
N PHE A 215 -3.35 -0.39 -2.32
CA PHE A 215 -2.18 -0.21 -1.47
C PHE A 215 -1.96 -1.40 -0.52
N ASP A 216 -3.00 -1.75 0.25
CA ASP A 216 -2.87 -2.76 1.33
C ASP A 216 -2.89 -4.21 0.82
N SER A 217 -3.48 -4.49 -0.34
CA SER A 217 -3.51 -5.84 -0.92
C SER A 217 -2.60 -5.99 -2.13
N LEU A 218 -2.81 -5.19 -3.18
CA LEU A 218 -2.15 -5.43 -4.46
C LEU A 218 -0.65 -5.07 -4.44
N MET A 219 -0.29 -3.96 -3.81
CA MET A 219 1.09 -3.48 -3.72
C MET A 219 1.88 -4.13 -2.59
N ARG A 220 1.21 -4.52 -1.51
CA ARG A 220 1.83 -5.15 -0.34
C ARG A 220 2.30 -6.57 -0.64
N TYR A 221 1.46 -7.39 -1.26
CA TYR A 221 1.76 -8.81 -1.45
C TYR A 221 2.32 -9.09 -2.86
N PRO A 222 3.49 -9.72 -2.97
CA PRO A 222 4.13 -9.95 -4.26
C PRO A 222 3.33 -10.93 -5.12
N GLY A 223 2.96 -10.47 -6.32
CA GLY A 223 2.16 -11.23 -7.28
C GLY A 223 1.93 -10.45 -8.58
N VAL A 224 1.14 -9.37 -8.53
CA VAL A 224 1.04 -8.41 -9.65
C VAL A 224 2.26 -7.49 -9.68
N PHE A 225 2.56 -6.91 -8.52
CA PHE A 225 3.77 -6.15 -8.29
C PHE A 225 4.76 -6.98 -7.50
N VAL A 226 6.04 -6.69 -7.66
CA VAL A 226 7.10 -7.22 -6.80
C VAL A 226 7.96 -6.03 -6.34
N ASN A 227 8.25 -5.96 -5.04
CA ASN A 227 9.23 -5.02 -4.52
C ASN A 227 10.65 -5.44 -4.90
N ARG A 228 11.65 -4.63 -4.56
CA ARG A 228 13.05 -4.89 -4.93
C ARG A 228 13.56 -6.27 -4.48
N THR A 229 13.33 -6.65 -3.23
CA THR A 229 13.79 -7.94 -2.68
C THR A 229 13.02 -9.12 -3.30
N ALA A 230 11.71 -9.00 -3.47
CA ALA A 230 10.89 -10.01 -4.12
C ALA A 230 11.26 -10.18 -5.59
N ALA A 231 11.55 -9.08 -6.30
CA ALA A 231 12.03 -9.12 -7.69
C ALA A 231 13.39 -9.82 -7.78
N ALA A 232 14.34 -9.47 -6.91
CA ALA A 232 15.65 -10.10 -6.86
C ALA A 232 15.54 -11.63 -6.61
N SER A 233 14.73 -12.02 -5.62
CA SER A 233 14.45 -13.43 -5.31
C SER A 233 13.79 -14.14 -6.49
N TYR A 234 12.77 -13.53 -7.10
CA TYR A 234 12.05 -14.08 -8.25
C TYR A 234 12.94 -14.25 -9.49
N LEU A 235 13.85 -13.31 -9.71
CA LEU A 235 14.80 -13.30 -10.83
C LEU A 235 16.07 -14.12 -10.55
N ASN A 236 16.18 -14.74 -9.38
CA ASN A 236 17.35 -15.49 -8.93
C ASN A 236 18.65 -14.65 -8.89
N ILE A 237 18.57 -13.38 -8.51
CA ILE A 237 19.72 -12.47 -8.39
C ILE A 237 19.91 -12.09 -6.93
N ASN A 238 21.14 -12.14 -6.43
CA ASN A 238 21.46 -11.65 -5.09
C ASN A 238 20.87 -10.24 -4.85
N PRO A 239 20.11 -9.99 -3.75
CA PRO A 239 19.43 -8.71 -3.52
C PRO A 239 20.34 -7.47 -3.50
N GLU A 240 21.57 -7.61 -3.01
CA GLU A 240 22.54 -6.51 -2.97
C GLU A 240 23.00 -6.16 -4.39
N GLN A 241 23.30 -7.18 -5.20
CA GLN A 241 23.68 -6.99 -6.60
C GLN A 241 22.51 -6.48 -7.45
N PHE A 242 21.29 -6.96 -7.23
CA PHE A 242 20.10 -6.43 -7.90
C PHE A 242 19.90 -4.94 -7.65
N SER A 243 20.33 -4.45 -6.49
CA SER A 243 20.29 -3.03 -6.12
C SER A 243 21.42 -2.19 -6.72
N SER A 244 22.44 -2.83 -7.33
CA SER A 244 23.51 -2.12 -8.03
C SER A 244 22.96 -1.36 -9.24
N HIS A 245 23.53 -0.20 -9.54
CA HIS A 245 23.08 0.62 -10.67
C HIS A 245 23.11 -0.15 -12.00
N GLU A 246 24.16 -0.94 -12.21
CA GLU A 246 24.38 -1.74 -13.42
C GLU A 246 23.23 -2.73 -13.65
N ILE A 247 22.95 -3.61 -12.68
CA ILE A 247 21.87 -4.60 -12.82
C ILE A 247 20.49 -3.93 -12.77
N PHE A 248 20.26 -2.98 -11.86
CA PHE A 248 18.97 -2.31 -11.71
C PHE A 248 18.54 -1.61 -13.01
N SER A 249 19.49 -1.00 -13.73
CA SER A 249 19.21 -0.29 -14.98
C SER A 249 18.55 -1.17 -16.06
N LEU A 250 18.87 -2.47 -16.06
CA LEU A 250 18.33 -3.44 -17.00
C LEU A 250 16.83 -3.68 -16.83
N TRP A 251 16.26 -3.32 -15.67
CA TRP A 251 14.87 -3.60 -15.29
C TRP A 251 13.99 -2.35 -15.24
N THR A 252 14.52 -1.20 -15.67
CA THR A 252 13.82 0.10 -15.60
C THR A 252 12.50 0.11 -16.37
N ASP A 253 12.43 -0.59 -17.50
CA ASP A 253 11.19 -0.73 -18.27
C ASP A 253 10.06 -1.43 -17.51
N ALA A 254 10.42 -2.28 -16.54
CA ALA A 254 9.48 -3.00 -15.68
C ALA A 254 8.99 -2.18 -14.48
N LEU A 255 9.53 -0.99 -14.22
CA LEU A 255 9.13 -0.16 -13.10
C LEU A 255 7.65 0.21 -13.16
N TYR A 256 7.01 0.18 -12.00
CA TYR A 256 5.66 0.69 -11.79
C TYR A 256 5.69 2.21 -11.68
N SER A 257 4.78 2.88 -12.40
CA SER A 257 4.68 4.34 -12.46
C SER A 257 3.25 4.84 -12.30
N GLY A 258 2.37 4.02 -11.73
CA GLY A 258 0.96 4.37 -11.49
C GLY A 258 0.75 5.00 -10.10
N PRO A 259 -0.51 5.01 -9.61
CA PRO A 259 -0.85 5.55 -8.31
C PRO A 259 -0.03 4.89 -7.21
N PHE A 260 0.44 5.69 -6.24
CA PHE A 260 1.31 5.25 -5.14
C PHE A 260 2.72 4.80 -5.57
N ALA A 261 3.15 5.04 -6.81
CA ALA A 261 4.53 4.76 -7.19
C ALA A 261 5.51 5.56 -6.31
N ASP A 262 6.51 4.87 -5.77
CA ASP A 262 7.52 5.43 -4.89
C ASP A 262 8.90 5.21 -5.50
N GLN A 263 9.68 6.28 -5.66
CA GLN A 263 11.04 6.21 -6.18
C GLN A 263 12.02 5.67 -5.14
N GLU A 264 11.75 5.88 -3.84
CA GLU A 264 12.58 5.37 -2.74
C GLU A 264 12.35 3.86 -2.56
N SER A 265 11.12 3.39 -2.80
CA SER A 265 10.70 1.98 -2.71
C SER A 265 10.06 1.49 -4.01
N PRO A 266 10.82 1.34 -5.11
CA PRO A 266 10.26 1.02 -6.40
C PRO A 266 9.63 -0.39 -6.42
N LEU A 267 8.48 -0.46 -7.08
CA LEU A 267 7.83 -1.71 -7.45
C LEU A 267 8.05 -2.00 -8.93
N PHE A 268 8.05 -3.28 -9.27
CA PHE A 268 8.13 -3.75 -10.65
C PHE A 268 6.86 -4.50 -11.02
N TRP A 269 6.43 -4.32 -12.26
CA TRP A 269 5.44 -5.17 -12.89
C TRP A 269 6.03 -6.56 -13.14
N ARG A 270 5.54 -7.58 -12.45
CA ARG A 270 6.03 -8.95 -12.64
C ARG A 270 5.90 -9.41 -14.09
N ASP A 271 4.76 -9.16 -14.73
CA ASP A 271 4.53 -9.59 -16.11
C ASP A 271 5.43 -8.88 -17.14
N LYS A 272 5.99 -7.70 -16.82
CA LYS A 272 7.04 -7.08 -17.66
C LYS A 272 8.36 -7.79 -17.47
N LEU A 273 8.72 -8.17 -16.24
CA LEU A 273 9.89 -9.01 -15.98
C LEU A 273 9.78 -10.30 -16.80
N ASP A 274 8.63 -11.00 -16.73
CA ASP A 274 8.37 -12.23 -17.49
C ASP A 274 8.56 -12.04 -19.01
N ARG A 275 8.05 -10.93 -19.56
CA ARG A 275 8.19 -10.59 -20.98
C ARG A 275 9.64 -10.28 -21.37
N MET A 276 10.40 -9.62 -20.50
CA MET A 276 11.80 -9.30 -20.75
C MET A 276 12.64 -10.58 -20.82
N LEU A 277 12.43 -11.52 -19.89
CA LEU A 277 13.07 -12.84 -19.90
C LEU A 277 12.70 -13.62 -21.16
N SER A 278 11.40 -13.72 -21.45
CA SER A 278 10.89 -14.44 -22.63
C SER A 278 11.44 -13.87 -23.94
N SER A 279 11.53 -12.54 -24.05
CA SER A 279 12.06 -11.87 -25.25
C SER A 279 13.56 -12.09 -25.46
N ALA A 280 14.29 -12.29 -24.36
CA ALA A 280 15.72 -12.61 -24.38
C ALA A 280 16.00 -14.11 -24.51
N GLY A 281 14.99 -14.97 -24.34
CA GLY A 281 15.15 -16.42 -24.30
C GLY A 281 15.93 -16.92 -23.09
N ALA A 282 15.84 -16.21 -21.96
CA ALA A 282 16.46 -16.58 -20.70
C ALA A 282 15.46 -17.30 -19.78
N ASP A 283 15.92 -18.34 -19.08
CA ASP A 283 15.11 -19.13 -18.15
C ASP A 283 14.84 -18.37 -16.85
N ASP A 284 15.81 -17.56 -16.38
CA ASP A 284 15.67 -16.68 -15.23
C ASP A 284 16.37 -15.32 -15.42
N GLY A 285 16.22 -14.43 -14.43
CA GLY A 285 16.83 -13.11 -14.50
C GLY A 285 18.34 -13.11 -14.37
N ARG A 286 18.91 -14.09 -13.67
CA ARG A 286 20.37 -14.24 -13.56
C ARG A 286 20.99 -14.60 -14.89
N GLU A 287 20.41 -15.56 -15.61
CA GLU A 287 20.83 -15.91 -16.98
C GLU A 287 20.71 -14.69 -17.90
N TYR A 288 19.62 -13.94 -17.81
CA TYR A 288 19.45 -12.70 -18.58
C TYR A 288 20.59 -11.70 -18.33
N VAL A 289 20.98 -11.49 -17.07
CA VAL A 289 22.07 -10.57 -16.69
C VAL A 289 23.44 -11.09 -17.16
N ILE A 290 23.72 -12.38 -17.00
CA ILE A 290 24.96 -13.02 -17.47
C ILE A 290 25.06 -12.93 -19.01
N GLY A 291 23.94 -13.07 -19.73
CA GLY A 291 23.87 -12.85 -21.18
C GLY A 291 24.16 -11.41 -21.61
N LYS A 292 24.17 -10.45 -20.68
CA LYS A 292 24.65 -9.06 -20.88
C LYS A 292 26.11 -8.86 -20.46
N GLU A 293 26.84 -9.95 -20.22
CA GLU A 293 28.24 -9.95 -19.77
C GLU A 293 28.42 -9.31 -18.38
N ILE A 294 27.36 -9.26 -17.57
CA ILE A 294 27.39 -8.75 -16.19
C ILE A 294 27.36 -9.95 -15.23
N PHE A 295 28.26 -9.96 -14.26
CA PHE A 295 28.29 -11.01 -13.24
C PHE A 295 27.11 -10.87 -12.28
N ALA A 296 26.38 -11.98 -12.06
CA ALA A 296 25.30 -12.06 -11.08
C ALA A 296 25.38 -13.37 -10.30
N GLU A 297 25.42 -13.24 -8.97
CA GLU A 297 25.28 -14.34 -8.01
C GLU A 297 23.81 -14.74 -7.87
N PRO A 298 23.54 -16.04 -7.66
CA PRO A 298 22.19 -16.50 -7.39
C PRO A 298 21.64 -15.92 -6.08
N CYS A 299 20.32 -15.84 -5.99
CA CYS A 299 19.66 -15.43 -4.76
C CYS A 299 19.51 -16.64 -3.84
N TYR A 300 20.21 -16.68 -2.71
CA TYR A 300 20.08 -17.79 -1.75
C TYR A 300 18.97 -17.57 -0.73
N CYS A 301 18.41 -18.67 -0.22
CA CYS A 301 17.40 -18.66 0.83
C CYS A 301 17.97 -18.16 2.17
N SER A 302 17.23 -17.31 2.87
CA SER A 302 17.69 -16.75 4.14
C SER A 302 17.68 -17.74 5.31
N VAL A 303 17.01 -18.89 5.16
CA VAL A 303 16.93 -19.95 6.18
C VAL A 303 18.00 -21.01 5.93
N ASP A 304 18.18 -21.40 4.67
CA ASP A 304 19.21 -22.35 4.24
C ASP A 304 19.98 -21.75 3.06
N PRO A 305 21.21 -21.26 3.27
CA PRO A 305 21.99 -20.58 2.23
C PRO A 305 22.53 -21.53 1.15
N THR A 306 22.28 -22.84 1.26
CA THR A 306 22.72 -23.83 0.26
C THR A 306 21.73 -24.01 -0.89
N VAL A 307 20.52 -23.47 -0.76
CA VAL A 307 19.47 -23.55 -1.78
C VAL A 307 19.12 -22.18 -2.32
N GLU A 308 18.81 -22.12 -3.62
CA GLU A 308 18.28 -20.91 -4.25
C GLU A 308 16.92 -20.55 -3.67
N ALA A 309 16.63 -19.26 -3.64
CA ALA A 309 15.37 -18.71 -3.19
C ALA A 309 14.33 -18.81 -4.31
N GLY A 310 13.57 -17.73 -4.57
CA GLY A 310 12.46 -17.72 -5.53
C GLY A 310 11.18 -17.13 -4.95
N TYR A 311 11.10 -17.01 -3.62
CA TYR A 311 9.96 -16.44 -2.91
C TYR A 311 10.38 -15.33 -1.94
N PHE A 312 9.39 -14.60 -1.44
CA PHE A 312 9.58 -13.50 -0.51
C PHE A 312 8.86 -13.78 0.81
N CYS A 313 9.60 -13.71 1.92
CA CYS A 313 9.03 -13.84 3.24
C CYS A 313 8.37 -12.53 3.68
N MET A 314 7.05 -12.50 3.83
CA MET A 314 6.28 -11.31 4.21
C MET A 314 6.60 -10.77 5.62
N VAL A 315 7.18 -11.60 6.49
CA VAL A 315 7.48 -11.24 7.88
C VAL A 315 8.91 -10.77 8.06
N THR A 316 9.87 -11.46 7.44
CA THR A 316 11.29 -11.11 7.56
C THR A 316 11.77 -10.16 6.47
N GLU A 317 10.95 -9.95 5.44
CA GLU A 317 11.27 -9.20 4.22
C GLU A 317 12.53 -9.71 3.50
N LYS A 318 12.80 -11.02 3.61
CA LYS A 318 13.98 -11.67 3.03
C LYS A 318 13.61 -12.74 1.99
N PRO A 319 14.52 -13.06 1.05
CA PRO A 319 14.36 -14.18 0.14
C PRO A 319 14.25 -15.51 0.87
N VAL A 320 13.38 -16.40 0.39
CA VAL A 320 13.19 -17.73 0.98
C VAL A 320 12.89 -18.77 -0.10
N SER A 321 13.33 -20.02 0.10
CA SER A 321 13.01 -21.14 -0.80
C SER A 321 11.63 -21.73 -0.51
N TYR A 322 11.12 -22.52 -1.43
CA TYR A 322 9.81 -23.18 -1.29
C TYR A 322 9.77 -24.12 -0.08
N GLU A 323 10.81 -24.93 0.12
CA GLU A 323 10.93 -25.97 1.16
C GLU A 323 11.07 -25.37 2.55
N ASN A 324 11.68 -24.19 2.66
CA ASN A 324 11.95 -23.50 3.92
C ASN A 324 10.90 -22.42 4.24
N SER A 325 9.74 -22.47 3.60
CA SER A 325 8.66 -21.54 3.85
C SER A 325 7.26 -22.10 3.61
N VAL A 326 6.29 -21.50 4.27
CA VAL A 326 4.87 -21.81 4.15
C VAL A 326 4.20 -20.76 3.28
N GLY A 327 3.55 -21.21 2.20
CA GLY A 327 2.65 -20.41 1.36
C GLY A 327 1.18 -20.69 1.69
N ASN A 328 0.25 -20.10 0.93
CA ASN A 328 -1.20 -20.30 1.09
C ASN A 328 -1.69 -20.02 2.52
N VAL A 329 -1.10 -19.01 3.17
CA VAL A 329 -1.55 -18.55 4.47
C VAL A 329 -2.94 -17.90 4.31
N SER A 330 -3.86 -18.13 5.23
CA SER A 330 -5.29 -17.79 5.10
C SER A 330 -5.58 -16.33 4.76
N TRP A 331 -4.73 -15.41 5.21
CA TRP A 331 -4.85 -13.97 4.96
C TRP A 331 -4.02 -13.48 3.76
N PHE A 332 -3.29 -14.36 3.06
CA PHE A 332 -2.69 -14.00 1.78
C PHE A 332 -3.76 -14.02 0.68
N PRO A 333 -3.88 -12.97 -0.14
CA PRO A 333 -4.79 -12.99 -1.26
C PRO A 333 -4.34 -14.09 -2.26
N PRO A 334 -5.27 -14.78 -2.95
CA PRO A 334 -4.92 -15.90 -3.84
C PRO A 334 -3.95 -15.54 -4.98
N GLY A 335 -3.90 -14.27 -5.39
CA GLY A 335 -2.96 -13.80 -6.42
C GLY A 335 -1.55 -13.51 -5.93
N ALA A 336 -1.27 -13.59 -4.62
CA ALA A 336 0.04 -13.38 -4.02
C ALA A 336 0.87 -14.67 -3.97
N ASP A 337 1.07 -15.29 -5.13
CA ASP A 337 1.74 -16.58 -5.28
C ASP A 337 3.24 -16.58 -4.90
N LEU A 338 3.87 -15.40 -4.85
CA LEU A 338 5.26 -15.24 -4.41
C LEU A 338 5.40 -14.96 -2.90
N ALA A 339 4.28 -14.70 -2.21
CA ALA A 339 4.25 -14.39 -0.78
C ALA A 339 4.31 -15.67 0.06
N ARG A 340 5.29 -15.74 0.97
CA ARG A 340 5.45 -16.86 1.91
C ARG A 340 5.82 -16.35 3.30
N ILE A 341 5.85 -17.25 4.29
CA ILE A 341 6.42 -17.00 5.61
C ILE A 341 7.50 -18.05 5.85
N SER A 342 8.70 -17.66 6.26
CA SER A 342 9.76 -18.62 6.57
C SER A 342 9.31 -19.57 7.68
N VAL A 343 9.68 -20.86 7.59
CA VAL A 343 9.27 -21.88 8.57
C VAL A 343 9.53 -21.45 10.02
N PRO A 344 10.72 -20.93 10.40
CA PRO A 344 10.97 -20.50 11.77
C PRO A 344 10.01 -19.41 12.26
N LYS A 345 9.63 -18.46 11.38
CA LYS A 345 8.67 -17.40 11.72
C LYS A 345 7.24 -17.89 11.70
N TYR A 346 6.90 -18.80 10.79
CA TYR A 346 5.60 -19.41 10.76
C TYR A 346 5.34 -20.19 12.05
N GLU A 347 6.30 -20.97 12.54
CA GLU A 347 6.19 -21.72 13.80
C GLU A 347 6.06 -20.80 15.02
N GLU A 348 6.83 -19.71 15.06
CA GLU A 348 6.73 -18.67 16.10
C GLU A 348 5.34 -18.02 16.13
N LEU A 349 4.75 -17.78 14.95
CA LEU A 349 3.48 -17.10 14.79
C LEU A 349 2.28 -18.05 14.72
N ALA A 350 2.49 -19.37 14.58
CA ALA A 350 1.45 -20.37 14.33
C ALA A 350 0.27 -20.28 15.32
N PRO A 351 0.48 -20.08 16.64
CA PRO A 351 -0.64 -19.92 17.58
C PRO A 351 -1.61 -18.78 17.25
N TRP A 352 -1.18 -17.82 16.43
CA TRP A 352 -1.90 -16.61 16.07
C TRP A 352 -2.38 -16.60 14.61
N LEU A 353 -1.80 -17.46 13.75
CA LEU A 353 -2.13 -17.53 12.32
C LEU A 353 -3.26 -18.53 12.02
N SER A 354 -3.52 -19.48 12.93
CA SER A 354 -4.58 -20.49 12.81
C SER A 354 -5.85 -20.16 13.61
N ALA A 355 -5.96 -18.94 14.15
CA ALA A 355 -7.08 -18.49 14.98
C ALA A 355 -8.25 -17.93 14.15
#